data_AF-A0A450YPW1-F1
#
_entry.id   AF-A0A450YPW1-F1
#
_cell.length_a   1.000
_cell.length_b   1.000
_cell.length_c   1.000
_cell.angle_alpha   90.00
_cell.angle_beta   90.00
_cell.angle_gamma   90.00
#
_symmetry.space_group_name_H-M   'P 1'
#
loop_
_entity.id
_entity.type
_entity.pdbx_description
1 polymer ?
#
loop_
_entity_poly.entity_id
_entity_poly.type
_entity_poly.pdbx_seq_one_letter_code
_entity_poly.pdbx_strand_id
1 'polypeptide(L)' 'MNCREPNGLGYTTFACPDHPDQITHIPRSCKSRFCPVCAKIQVDKWVADMNRLFPNCPYFHITFTV' A
#
# COMPACT_ATOMS: atom_id res chain seq x y z
N MET A 1 -5.94 2.88 -10.32
CA MET A 1 -4.79 2.59 -9.43
C MET A 1 -3.87 1.64 -10.19
N ASN A 2 -2.82 2.19 -10.77
CA ASN A 2 -2.06 1.54 -11.85
C ASN A 2 -0.82 0.85 -11.27
N CYS A 3 -1.03 -0.36 -10.74
CA CYS A 3 0.00 -1.18 -10.12
C CYS A 3 0.89 -1.82 -11.18
N ARG A 4 2.23 -1.73 -11.01
CA ARG A 4 3.23 -2.33 -11.93
C ARG A 4 3.27 -1.72 -13.34
N GLU A 5 2.67 -0.55 -13.53
CA GLU A 5 2.75 0.17 -14.81
C GLU A 5 3.96 1.12 -14.83
N PRO A 6 4.66 1.29 -15.97
CA PRO A 6 5.83 2.16 -16.09
C PRO A 6 5.57 3.63 -15.73
N ASN A 7 4.35 4.12 -15.99
CA ASN A 7 3.93 5.49 -15.68
C ASN A 7 3.12 5.57 -14.37
N GLY A 8 3.02 4.46 -13.64
CA GLY A 8 2.19 4.31 -12.45
C GLY A 8 2.98 4.33 -11.14
N LEU A 9 2.46 3.65 -10.12
CA LEU A 9 3.13 3.47 -8.84
C LEU A 9 3.46 1.98 -8.64
N GLY A 10 4.43 1.70 -7.76
CA GLY A 10 4.81 0.33 -7.43
C GLY A 10 5.89 -0.29 -8.31
N TYR A 11 6.77 0.55 -8.86
CA TYR A 11 8.07 0.14 -9.38
C TYR A 11 9.19 0.86 -8.62
N THR A 12 10.41 0.37 -8.80
CA THR A 12 11.65 1.03 -8.38
C THR A 12 12.49 1.28 -9.62
N THR A 13 12.97 2.51 -9.76
CA THR A 13 13.85 2.92 -10.85
C THR A 13 15.30 2.81 -10.41
N PHE A 14 16.11 2.15 -11.23
CA PHE A 14 17.56 2.08 -11.06
C PHE A 14 18.22 2.72 -12.28
N ALA A 15 19.19 3.60 -12.03
CA ALA A 15 20.05 4.17 -13.07
C ALA A 15 21.47 3.67 -12.85
N CYS A 16 22.17 3.31 -13.93
CA CYS A 16 23.57 2.95 -13.86
C CYS A 16 24.41 4.21 -13.56
N PRO A 17 25.32 4.21 -12.58
CA PRO A 17 26.18 5.35 -12.30
C PRO A 17 27.07 5.75 -13.49
N ASP A 18 27.52 4.76 -14.26
CA ASP A 18 28.42 4.95 -15.41
C ASP A 18 27.66 5.24 -16.71
N HIS A 19 26.37 4.89 -16.78
CA HIS A 19 25.50 5.08 -17.95
C HIS A 19 24.16 5.68 -17.51
N PRO A 20 24.09 7.01 -17.32
CA PRO A 20 22.92 7.68 -16.77
C PRO A 20 21.66 7.56 -17.64
N ASP A 21 21.84 7.26 -18.93
CA ASP A 21 20.80 7.03 -19.93
C ASP A 21 20.15 5.65 -19.82
N GLN A 22 20.79 4.69 -19.16
CA GLN A 22 20.25 3.35 -18.95
C GLN A 22 19.42 3.30 -17.67
N ILE A 23 18.10 3.45 -17.84
CA ILE A 23 17.12 3.39 -16.75
C ILE A 23 16.42 2.02 -16.78
N THR A 24 16.49 1.28 -15.67
CA THR A 24 15.78 0.02 -15.49
C THR A 24 14.62 0.20 -14.51
N HIS A 25 13.42 -0.19 -14.93
CA HIS A 25 12.23 -0.19 -14.08
C HIS A 25 11.96 -1.61 -13.56
N ILE A 26 12.01 -1.78 -12.25
CA ILE A 26 11.74 -3.07 -11.60
C ILE A 26 10.38 -3.00 -10.88
N PRO A 27 9.36 -3.76 -11.32
CA PRO A 27 8.06 -3.77 -10.65
C PRO A 27 8.18 -4.42 -9.26
N ARG A 28 7.58 -3.79 -8.24
CA ARG A 28 7.57 -4.34 -6.87
C ARG A 28 6.57 -5.50 -6.78
N SER A 29 6.86 -6.46 -5.90
CA SER A 29 5.99 -7.62 -5.66
C SER A 29 4.61 -7.19 -5.14
N CYS A 30 3.54 -7.62 -5.81
CA CYS A 30 2.17 -7.44 -5.30
C CYS A 30 1.96 -8.27 -4.03
N LYS A 31 0.96 -7.88 -3.23
CA LYS A 31 0.63 -8.49 -1.93
C LYS A 31 1.66 -8.24 -0.81
N SER A 32 2.68 -7.44 -1.07
CA SER A 32 3.58 -6.89 -0.04
C SER A 32 3.36 -5.38 0.12
N ARG A 33 3.73 -4.85 1.30
CA ARG A 33 3.78 -3.40 1.56
C ARG A 33 4.76 -2.66 0.65
N PHE A 34 5.65 -3.39 -0.02
CA PHE A 34 6.49 -2.84 -1.07
C PHE A 34 5.69 -2.31 -2.26
N CYS A 35 4.48 -2.76 -2.58
CA CYS A 35 3.70 -2.02 -3.57
C CYS A 35 2.76 -1.05 -2.86
N PRO A 36 2.93 0.29 -2.95
CA PRO A 36 2.09 1.24 -2.23
C PRO A 36 0.63 1.17 -2.68
N VAL A 37 0.40 0.85 -3.96
CA VAL A 37 -0.94 0.63 -4.52
C VAL A 37 -1.60 -0.59 -3.86
N CYS A 38 -0.93 -1.73 -3.85
CA CYS A 38 -1.47 -2.94 -3.21
C CYS A 38 -1.61 -2.77 -1.70
N ALA A 39 -0.66 -2.09 -1.05
CA ALA A 39 -0.69 -1.80 0.37
C ALA A 39 -1.94 -0.97 0.72
N LYS A 40 -2.22 0.10 -0.04
CA LYS A 40 -3.42 0.93 0.15
C LYS A 40 -4.70 0.11 0.01
N ILE A 41 -4.80 -0.73 -1.02
CA ILE A 41 -5.96 -1.61 -1.23
C ILE A 41 -6.17 -2.55 -0.02
N GLN A 42 -5.10 -3.13 0.51
CA GLN A 42 -5.19 -4.03 1.67
C GLN A 42 -5.59 -3.26 2.94
N VAL A 43 -5.02 -2.08 3.16
CA VAL A 43 -5.38 -1.21 4.29
C VAL A 43 -6.84 -0.80 4.22
N ASP A 44 -7.33 -0.39 3.04
CA ASP A 44 -8.72 0.03 2.88
C ASP A 44 -9.70 -1.11 3.15
N LYS A 45 -9.38 -2.32 2.68
CA LYS A 45 -10.17 -3.51 3.00
C LYS A 45 -10.18 -3.78 4.50
N TRP A 46 -9.02 -3.77 5.14
CA TRP A 46 -8.91 -3.97 6.58
C TRP A 46 -9.68 -2.91 7.38
N VAL A 47 -9.57 -1.63 7.02
CA VAL A 47 -10.34 -0.55 7.65
C VAL A 47 -11.84 -0.78 7.49
N ALA A 48 -12.30 -1.15 6.29
CA ALA A 48 -13.70 -1.44 6.05
C ALA A 48 -14.18 -2.64 6.89
N ASP A 49 -13.37 -3.69 7.00
CA ASP A 49 -13.67 -4.87 7.80
C ASP A 49 -13.72 -4.53 9.31
N MET A 50 -12.78 -3.73 9.81
CA MET A 50 -12.79 -3.25 11.20
C MET A 50 -13.99 -2.36 11.51
N ASN A 51 -14.35 -1.46 10.59
CA ASN A 51 -15.52 -0.60 10.76
C ASN A 51 -16.82 -1.39 10.88
N ARG A 52 -16.92 -2.60 10.30
CA ARG A 52 -18.09 -3.48 10.46
C ARG A 52 -18.21 -4.08 11.86
N LEU A 53 -17.14 -4.09 12.65
CA LEU A 53 -17.16 -4.58 14.03
C LEU A 53 -17.76 -3.56 15.00
N PHE A 54 -17.78 -2.28 14.63
CA PHE A 54 -18.34 -1.21 15.45
C PHE A 54 -19.82 -0.98 15.12
N PRO A 55 -20.65 -0.65 16.13
CA PRO A 55 -22.04 -0.31 15.88
C PRO A 55 -22.15 1.02 15.14
N ASN A 56 -23.13 1.13 14.23
CA ASN A 56 -23.41 2.36 13.48
C ASN A 56 -24.22 3.37 14.30
N CYS A 57 -23.76 3.64 15.53
CA CYS A 57 -24.34 4.61 16.46
C CYS A 57 -23.24 5.21 17.34
N PRO A 58 -23.48 6.30 18.09
CA PRO A 58 -22.52 6.78 19.09
C PRO A 58 -22.27 5.72 20.18
N TYR A 59 -21.01 5.48 20.53
CA TYR A 59 -20.61 4.54 21.58
C TYR A 59 -19.42 5.08 22.38
N PHE A 60 -19.23 4.55 23.60
CA PHE A 60 -18.07 4.86 24.43
C PHE A 60 -16.98 3.81 24.21
N HIS A 61 -15.76 4.26 23.89
CA HIS A 61 -14.59 3.38 23.85
C HIS A 61 -13.99 3.27 25.26
N ILE A 62 -14.05 2.08 25.85
CA ILE A 62 -13.55 1.79 27.20
C ILE A 62 -12.31 0.89 27.06
N THR A 63 -11.20 1.26 27.70
CA THR A 63 -9.97 0.45 27.77
C THR A 63 -9.80 -0.08 29.19
N PHE A 64 -9.54 -1.38 29.33
CA PHE A 64 -9.18 -1.99 30.61
C PHE A 64 -7.66 -2.20 30.65
N THR A 65 -7.03 -1.77 31.74
CA THR A 65 -5.62 -2.04 32.04
C THR A 65 -5.54 -2.89 33.29
N VAL A 66 -4.66 -3.89 33.30
CA VAL A 66 -4.41 -4.83 34.41
C VAL A 66 -3.14 -4.46 35.16
#